data_AF-A0A3B8Z1V6-F1
#
_entry.id   AF-A0A3B8Z1V6-F1
#
_cell.length_a   1.000
_cell.length_b   1.000
_cell.length_c   1.000
_cell.angle_alpha   90.00
_cell.angle_beta   90.00
_cell.angle_gamma   90.00
#
_symmetry.space_group_name_H-M   'P 1'
#
loop_
_entity.id
_entity.type
_entity.pdbx_description
1 polymer ?
#
loop_
_entity_poly.entity_id
_entity_poly.type
_entity_poly.pdbx_seq_one_letter_code
_entity_poly.pdbx_strand_id
1 'polypeptide(L)'
;MSKSDPKPPNATAALQMLVDGNQRFATGARRAVSAADLETMRARNASGQSPFAAVLTCADSRVAPEIVFDELLGALFVIREGGNVGESSSTLGSLELAVLELHVPLLVVMGHVSCAAVAAAQGPETPPGHLGEIVRAIRPRVKGIEDSKTAIRANIAGTCQALVEQSPVLAEASKRGVVQIAAALYDPATGQVDFKPLD
;
A
#
# COMPACT_ATOMS: atom_id res chain seq x y z
N MET A 1 -22.18 13.58 -6.03
CA MET A 1 -20.72 13.52 -6.19
C MET A 1 -20.10 14.50 -5.20
N SER A 2 -19.28 13.98 -4.27
CA SER A 2 -18.76 14.70 -3.07
C SER A 2 -17.85 15.87 -3.45
N LYS A 3 -17.91 16.98 -2.68
CA LYS A 3 -16.99 18.13 -2.72
C LYS A 3 -15.61 17.76 -2.15
N SER A 4 -15.04 16.65 -2.58
CA SER A 4 -13.73 16.14 -2.17
C SER A 4 -12.59 16.84 -2.92
N ASP A 5 -11.33 16.67 -2.50
CA ASP A 5 -10.21 17.36 -3.15
C ASP A 5 -10.05 16.88 -4.58
N PRO A 6 -9.68 17.76 -5.52
CA PRO A 6 -9.38 17.34 -6.87
C PRO A 6 -8.22 16.33 -6.80
N LYS A 7 -8.45 15.17 -7.42
CA LYS A 7 -7.39 14.17 -7.55
C LYS A 7 -6.24 14.70 -8.40
N PRO A 8 -5.01 14.20 -8.16
CA PRO A 8 -3.91 14.42 -9.09
C PRO A 8 -4.30 13.90 -10.48
N PRO A 9 -3.79 14.53 -11.55
CA PRO A 9 -4.21 14.24 -12.92
C PRO A 9 -3.77 12.87 -13.43
N ASN A 10 -2.80 12.21 -12.78
CA ASN A 10 -2.25 10.92 -13.17
C ASN A 10 -1.50 10.24 -12.01
N ALA A 11 -1.07 9.00 -12.25
CA ALA A 11 -0.33 8.20 -11.29
C ALA A 11 1.02 8.80 -10.87
N THR A 12 1.72 9.46 -11.80
CA THR A 12 3.01 10.10 -11.52
C THR A 12 2.85 11.23 -10.50
N ALA A 13 1.83 12.08 -10.66
CA ALA A 13 1.51 13.13 -9.71
C ALA A 13 1.06 12.56 -8.35
N ALA A 14 0.25 11.50 -8.34
CA ALA A 14 -0.11 10.80 -7.12
C ALA A 14 1.11 10.23 -6.39
N LEU A 15 2.05 9.64 -7.12
CA LEU A 15 3.28 9.07 -6.56
C LEU A 15 4.16 10.18 -5.98
N GLN A 16 4.28 11.31 -6.67
CA GLN A 16 5.04 12.45 -6.18
C GLN A 16 4.47 12.99 -4.86
N MET A 17 3.13 13.03 -4.71
CA MET A 17 2.50 13.42 -3.44
C MET A 17 2.90 12.48 -2.28
N LEU A 18 2.95 11.16 -2.52
CA LEU A 18 3.43 10.20 -1.51
C LEU A 18 4.92 10.39 -1.19
N VAL A 19 5.75 10.65 -2.21
CA VAL A 19 7.19 10.91 -2.04
C VAL A 19 7.42 12.16 -1.20
N ASP A 20 6.77 13.27 -1.54
CA ASP A 20 6.87 14.54 -0.80
C ASP A 20 6.37 14.37 0.64
N GLY A 21 5.30 13.59 0.80
CA GLY A 21 4.74 13.21 2.09
C GLY A 21 5.70 12.42 2.96
N ASN A 22 6.31 11.38 2.39
CA ASN A 22 7.31 10.60 3.09
C ASN A 22 8.56 11.42 3.44
N GLN A 23 8.98 12.33 2.57
CA GLN A 23 10.09 13.22 2.86
C GLN A 23 9.80 14.08 4.10
N ARG A 24 8.61 14.69 4.18
CA ARG A 24 8.20 15.46 5.37
C ARG A 24 8.18 14.60 6.64
N PHE A 25 7.66 13.37 6.55
CA PHE A 25 7.66 12.43 7.66
C PHE A 25 9.08 12.09 8.12
N ALA A 26 9.96 11.68 7.20
CA ALA A 26 11.33 11.26 7.49
C ALA A 26 12.21 12.41 8.05
N THR A 27 11.95 13.66 7.65
CA THR A 27 12.70 14.83 8.17
C THR A 27 12.03 15.50 9.36
N GLY A 28 10.88 15.00 9.85
CA GLY A 28 10.12 15.61 10.94
C GLY A 28 9.38 16.91 10.58
N ALA A 29 9.34 17.29 9.30
CA ALA A 29 8.68 18.51 8.79
C ALA A 29 7.19 18.28 8.49
N ARG A 30 6.48 17.66 9.44
CA ARG A 30 5.07 17.24 9.31
C ARG A 30 4.14 18.43 9.08
N ARG A 31 3.05 18.21 8.34
CA ARG A 31 1.97 19.21 8.19
C ARG A 31 1.39 19.57 9.56
N ALA A 32 1.28 20.87 9.83
CA ALA A 32 0.54 21.36 10.98
C ALA A 32 -0.96 21.26 10.70
N VAL A 33 -1.70 20.56 11.56
CA VAL A 33 -3.14 20.36 11.41
C VAL A 33 -3.81 20.73 12.72
N SER A 34 -4.73 21.70 12.67
CA SER A 34 -5.51 22.11 13.83
C SER A 34 -6.74 21.23 14.03
N ALA A 35 -7.36 21.32 15.22
CA ALA A 35 -8.63 20.65 15.47
C ALA A 35 -9.75 21.11 14.52
N ALA A 36 -9.73 22.39 14.10
CA ALA A 36 -10.69 22.93 13.14
C ALA A 36 -10.49 22.35 11.74
N ASP A 37 -9.24 22.10 11.34
CA ASP A 37 -8.92 21.44 10.08
C ASP A 37 -9.44 20.01 10.07
N LEU A 38 -9.20 19.25 11.16
CA LEU A 38 -9.71 17.88 11.31
C LEU A 38 -11.23 17.83 11.24
N GLU A 39 -11.92 18.76 11.89
CA GLU A 39 -13.39 18.83 11.87
C GLU A 39 -13.92 19.15 10.47
N THR A 40 -13.25 20.07 9.76
CA THR A 40 -13.58 20.40 8.37
C THR A 40 -13.39 19.19 7.45
N MET A 41 -12.27 18.46 7.61
CA MET A 41 -12.00 17.23 6.85
C MET A 41 -13.03 16.13 7.17
N ARG A 42 -13.40 15.96 8.44
CA ARG A 42 -14.42 15.00 8.87
C ARG A 42 -15.77 15.32 8.23
N ALA A 43 -16.23 16.56 8.34
CA ALA A 43 -17.51 17.01 7.77
C ALA A 43 -17.55 16.84 6.25
N ARG A 44 -16.44 17.13 5.56
CA ARG A 44 -16.30 16.94 4.11
C ARG A 44 -16.42 15.47 3.70
N ASN A 45 -15.63 14.61 4.35
CA ASN A 45 -15.57 13.19 4.03
C ASN A 45 -16.84 12.41 4.44
N ALA A 46 -17.67 12.97 5.32
CA ALA A 46 -18.97 12.37 5.68
C ALA A 46 -19.93 12.23 4.47
N SER A 47 -19.77 13.06 3.44
CA SER A 47 -20.59 13.03 2.22
C SER A 47 -20.03 12.14 1.09
N GLY A 48 -18.86 11.54 1.31
CA GLY A 48 -18.17 10.68 0.35
C GLY A 48 -16.66 10.89 0.35
N GLN A 49 -15.94 9.92 -0.22
CA GLN A 49 -14.48 9.87 -0.26
C GLN A 49 -13.95 10.00 -1.70
N SER A 50 -12.72 10.49 -1.84
CA SER A 50 -12.02 10.58 -3.14
C SER A 50 -10.51 10.47 -2.91
N PRO A 51 -10.03 9.30 -2.48
CA PRO A 51 -8.62 9.06 -2.26
C PRO A 51 -7.84 9.22 -3.58
N PHE A 52 -6.61 9.71 -3.49
CA PHE A 52 -5.75 9.86 -4.67
C PHE A 52 -4.87 8.63 -4.93
N ALA A 53 -4.74 7.74 -3.94
CA ALA A 53 -4.00 6.50 -4.06
C ALA A 53 -4.63 5.41 -3.18
N ALA A 54 -4.53 4.16 -3.62
CA ALA A 54 -4.71 2.99 -2.77
C ALA A 54 -3.36 2.47 -2.28
N VAL A 55 -3.30 2.00 -1.03
CA VAL A 55 -2.09 1.41 -0.43
C VAL A 55 -2.45 0.06 0.19
N LEU A 56 -1.91 -1.00 -0.38
CA LEU A 56 -1.86 -2.33 0.24
C LEU A 56 -0.56 -2.44 1.03
N THR A 57 -0.63 -2.64 2.35
CA THR A 57 0.57 -2.77 3.18
C THR A 57 0.44 -3.82 4.28
N CYS A 58 1.50 -3.97 5.08
CA CYS A 58 1.52 -4.89 6.20
C CYS A 58 0.61 -4.41 7.35
N ALA A 59 0.00 -5.36 8.07
CA ALA A 59 -0.70 -5.10 9.32
C ALA A 59 0.23 -4.67 10.48
N ASP A 60 1.56 -4.68 10.28
CA ASP A 60 2.56 -4.26 11.28
C ASP A 60 2.23 -2.88 11.87
N SER A 61 2.22 -2.78 13.20
CA SER A 61 1.78 -1.58 13.94
C SER A 61 2.66 -0.36 13.72
N ARG A 62 3.89 -0.55 13.20
CA ARG A 62 4.83 0.54 12.88
C ARG A 62 4.58 1.12 11.49
N VAL A 63 3.69 0.51 10.71
CA VAL A 63 3.44 0.82 9.29
C VAL A 63 2.02 1.37 9.15
N ALA A 64 1.88 2.67 9.41
CA ALA A 64 0.65 3.43 9.24
C ALA A 64 0.78 4.36 8.03
N PRO A 65 0.24 4.01 6.84
CA PRO A 65 0.46 4.76 5.59
C PRO A 65 0.15 6.25 5.69
N GLU A 66 -0.95 6.62 6.34
CA GLU A 66 -1.35 8.02 6.51
C GLU A 66 -0.29 8.81 7.29
N ILE A 67 0.34 8.20 8.29
CA ILE A 67 1.42 8.83 9.05
C ILE A 67 2.73 8.86 8.24
N VAL A 68 3.09 7.73 7.63
CA VAL A 68 4.34 7.55 6.87
C VAL A 68 4.40 8.46 5.65
N PHE A 69 3.25 8.75 5.03
CA PHE A 69 3.12 9.68 3.91
C PHE A 69 2.66 11.08 4.33
N ASP A 70 2.53 11.36 5.64
CA ASP A 70 2.06 12.65 6.16
C ASP A 70 0.74 13.12 5.49
N GLU A 71 -0.16 12.17 5.24
CA GLU A 71 -1.46 12.36 4.62
C GLU A 71 -2.60 12.36 5.65
N LEU A 72 -3.74 12.93 5.26
CA LEU A 72 -4.87 13.19 6.15
C LEU A 72 -6.14 12.44 5.75
N LEU A 73 -7.19 12.61 6.53
CA LEU A 73 -8.46 11.89 6.37
C LEU A 73 -9.01 12.00 4.93
N GLY A 74 -9.21 10.83 4.30
CA GLY A 74 -9.79 10.72 2.97
C GLY A 74 -8.78 10.75 1.81
N ALA A 75 -7.49 10.96 2.10
CA ALA A 75 -6.44 11.04 1.08
C ALA A 75 -6.06 9.67 0.49
N LEU A 76 -6.04 8.62 1.32
CA LEU A 76 -5.61 7.26 0.94
C LEU A 76 -6.73 6.24 1.15
N PHE A 77 -6.79 5.25 0.26
CA PHE A 77 -7.57 4.03 0.44
C PHE A 77 -6.65 2.91 0.92
N VAL A 78 -6.77 2.48 2.17
CA VAL A 78 -5.75 1.63 2.81
C VAL A 78 -6.27 0.23 3.09
N ILE A 79 -5.54 -0.80 2.63
CA ILE A 79 -5.73 -2.20 3.00
C ILE A 79 -4.48 -2.68 3.74
N ARG A 80 -4.66 -3.36 4.87
CA ARG A 80 -3.56 -3.87 5.69
C ARG A 80 -3.74 -5.36 5.96
N GLU A 81 -2.79 -6.16 5.49
CA GLU A 81 -2.78 -7.62 5.66
C GLU A 81 -1.38 -8.08 6.08
N GLY A 82 -1.27 -9.13 6.91
CA GLY A 82 0.02 -9.63 7.36
C GLY A 82 0.95 -9.96 6.19
N GLY A 83 2.13 -9.33 6.15
CA GLY A 83 3.08 -9.51 5.05
C GLY A 83 2.61 -9.01 3.69
N ASN A 84 1.61 -8.12 3.65
CA ASN A 84 1.08 -7.52 2.42
C ASN A 84 0.75 -8.55 1.33
N VAL A 85 0.18 -9.69 1.73
CA VAL A 85 -0.23 -10.83 0.87
C VAL A 85 -1.13 -10.30 -0.25
N GLY A 86 -2.36 -9.87 0.06
CA GLY A 86 -3.21 -9.14 -0.89
C GLY A 86 -4.00 -9.98 -1.87
N GLU A 87 -3.77 -11.29 -1.94
CA GLU A 87 -4.47 -12.19 -2.88
C GLU A 87 -5.81 -12.72 -2.36
N SER A 88 -6.20 -12.40 -1.12
CA SER A 88 -7.52 -12.80 -0.61
C SER A 88 -8.63 -12.11 -1.42
N SER A 89 -9.74 -12.81 -1.68
CA SER A 89 -10.85 -12.26 -2.49
C SER A 89 -11.41 -10.94 -1.93
N SER A 90 -11.41 -10.78 -0.60
CA SER A 90 -11.81 -9.52 0.04
C SER A 90 -10.83 -8.39 -0.23
N THR A 91 -9.53 -8.67 -0.28
CA THR A 91 -8.51 -7.66 -0.62
C THR A 91 -8.57 -7.29 -2.08
N LEU A 92 -8.65 -8.26 -2.99
CA LEU A 92 -8.83 -8.01 -4.43
C LEU A 92 -10.08 -7.17 -4.69
N GLY A 93 -11.24 -7.55 -4.13
CA GLY A 93 -12.47 -6.77 -4.28
C GLY A 93 -12.37 -5.35 -3.70
N SER A 94 -11.62 -5.16 -2.61
CA SER A 94 -11.37 -3.82 -2.05
C SER A 94 -10.49 -2.95 -2.96
N LEU A 95 -9.47 -3.54 -3.58
CA LEU A 95 -8.61 -2.86 -4.55
C LEU A 95 -9.36 -2.54 -5.85
N GLU A 96 -10.21 -3.46 -6.33
CA GLU A 96 -11.09 -3.23 -7.48
C GLU A 96 -12.07 -2.08 -7.22
N LEU A 97 -12.64 -2.00 -6.01
CA LEU A 97 -13.48 -0.87 -5.60
C LEU A 97 -12.69 0.45 -5.65
N ALA A 98 -11.45 0.45 -5.15
CA ALA A 98 -10.62 1.65 -5.20
C ALA A 98 -10.36 2.12 -6.64
N VAL A 99 -10.16 1.19 -7.58
CA VAL A 99 -9.87 1.50 -8.99
C VAL A 99 -11.14 1.85 -9.77
N LEU A 100 -12.20 1.05 -9.67
CA LEU A 100 -13.41 1.20 -10.48
C LEU A 100 -14.36 2.27 -9.94
N GLU A 101 -14.64 2.26 -8.64
CA GLU A 101 -15.63 3.16 -8.05
C GLU A 101 -14.96 4.46 -7.58
N LEU A 102 -13.79 4.33 -6.94
CA LEU A 102 -13.06 5.47 -6.42
C LEU A 102 -12.02 5.99 -7.39
N HIS A 103 -11.86 5.44 -8.59
CA HIS A 103 -11.00 5.97 -9.66
C HIS A 103 -9.62 6.44 -9.15
N VAL A 104 -8.95 5.62 -8.34
CA VAL A 104 -7.60 5.94 -7.87
C VAL A 104 -6.61 5.75 -9.03
N PRO A 105 -5.78 6.75 -9.35
CA PRO A 105 -4.77 6.62 -10.41
C PRO A 105 -3.55 5.80 -10.00
N LEU A 106 -3.35 5.54 -8.70
CA LEU A 106 -2.17 4.86 -8.16
C LEU A 106 -2.58 3.81 -7.13
N LEU A 107 -2.00 2.61 -7.26
CA LEU A 107 -2.05 1.54 -6.27
C LEU A 107 -0.61 1.23 -5.83
N VAL A 108 -0.32 1.37 -4.54
CA VAL A 108 1.00 1.05 -3.98
C VAL A 108 0.92 -0.24 -3.17
N VAL A 109 1.78 -1.21 -3.49
CA VAL A 109 2.06 -2.35 -2.62
C VAL A 109 3.30 -2.02 -1.81
N MET A 110 3.11 -1.79 -0.51
CA MET A 110 4.17 -1.36 0.40
C MET A 110 4.50 -2.45 1.42
N GLY A 111 5.71 -3.01 1.33
CA GLY A 111 6.29 -3.83 2.39
C GLY A 111 7.16 -2.98 3.32
N HIS A 112 7.77 -3.62 4.32
CA HIS A 112 8.66 -2.94 5.25
C HIS A 112 9.82 -3.80 5.73
N VAL A 113 10.90 -3.15 6.17
CA VAL A 113 12.06 -3.80 6.77
C VAL A 113 11.66 -4.54 8.06
N SER A 114 12.27 -5.71 8.28
CA SER A 114 12.02 -6.58 9.44
C SER A 114 10.55 -7.02 9.57
N CYS A 115 9.96 -7.50 8.47
CA CYS A 115 8.62 -8.07 8.44
C CYS A 115 8.58 -9.49 9.01
N ALA A 116 7.81 -9.69 10.09
CA ALA A 116 7.68 -10.99 10.76
C ALA A 116 7.06 -12.08 9.86
N ALA A 117 6.10 -11.71 9.01
CA ALA A 117 5.46 -12.66 8.09
C ALA A 117 6.44 -13.17 7.02
N VAL A 118 7.27 -12.29 6.47
CA VAL A 118 8.32 -12.66 5.51
C VAL A 118 9.40 -13.51 6.19
N ALA A 119 9.83 -13.12 7.39
CA ALA A 119 10.80 -13.91 8.16
C ALA A 119 10.29 -15.33 8.47
N ALA A 120 9.01 -15.47 8.86
CA ALA A 120 8.39 -16.78 9.05
C ALA A 120 8.30 -17.59 7.75
N ALA A 121 8.10 -16.93 6.61
CA ALA A 121 8.08 -17.57 5.30
C ALA A 121 9.45 -17.99 4.76
N GLN A 122 10.54 -17.35 5.21
CA GLN A 122 11.92 -17.79 4.97
C GLN A 122 12.28 -19.02 5.81
N GLY A 123 11.67 -19.18 6.99
CA GLY A 123 11.88 -20.33 7.86
C GLY A 123 11.36 -21.65 7.29
N PRO A 124 11.86 -22.81 7.77
CA PRO A 124 11.43 -24.13 7.29
C PRO A 124 10.01 -24.47 7.75
N GLU A 125 9.60 -24.01 8.92
CA GLU A 125 8.32 -24.37 9.54
C GLU A 125 7.16 -23.56 8.99
N THR A 126 6.00 -24.21 8.85
CA THR A 126 4.73 -23.51 8.57
C THR A 126 3.90 -23.50 9.86
N PRO A 127 3.61 -22.34 10.45
CA PRO A 127 2.78 -22.26 11.65
C PRO A 127 1.37 -22.83 11.42
N PRO A 128 0.69 -23.30 12.47
CA PRO A 128 -0.70 -23.74 12.37
C PRO A 128 -1.67 -22.57 12.16
N GLY A 129 -2.92 -22.88 11.81
CA GLY A 129 -4.01 -21.91 11.64
C GLY A 129 -3.79 -20.94 10.48
N HIS A 130 -4.48 -19.79 10.55
CA HIS A 130 -4.45 -18.76 9.49
C HIS A 130 -3.08 -18.08 9.33
N LEU A 131 -2.22 -18.09 10.36
CA LEU A 131 -0.83 -17.64 10.20
C LEU A 131 -0.08 -18.53 9.19
N GLY A 132 -0.37 -19.82 9.15
CA GLY A 132 0.16 -20.74 8.15
C GLY A 132 -0.27 -20.41 6.73
N GLU A 133 -1.46 -19.82 6.54
CA GLU A 133 -1.95 -19.40 5.22
C GLU A 133 -1.14 -18.21 4.70
N ILE A 134 -0.88 -17.20 5.55
CA ILE A 134 0.02 -16.08 5.24
C ILE A 134 1.40 -16.59 4.84
N VAL A 135 1.97 -17.50 5.64
CA VAL A 135 3.29 -18.09 5.35
C VAL A 135 3.28 -18.85 4.03
N ARG A 136 2.24 -19.63 3.73
CA ARG A 136 2.11 -20.37 2.47
C ARG A 136 1.98 -19.44 1.26
N ALA A 137 1.30 -18.30 1.39
CA ALA A 137 1.17 -17.33 0.31
C ALA A 137 2.51 -16.63 0.00
N ILE A 138 3.29 -16.29 1.02
CA ILE A 138 4.57 -15.56 0.86
C ILE A 138 5.71 -16.51 0.43
N ARG A 139 5.77 -17.73 0.97
CA ARG A 139 6.91 -18.66 0.82
C ARG A 139 7.38 -18.89 -0.61
N PRO A 140 6.52 -19.07 -1.63
CA PRO A 140 6.96 -19.24 -3.01
C PRO A 140 7.85 -18.10 -3.53
N ARG A 141 7.72 -16.90 -2.95
CA ARG A 141 8.45 -15.68 -3.37
C ARG A 141 9.78 -15.50 -2.66
N VAL A 142 9.97 -16.14 -1.50
CA VAL A 142 11.08 -15.82 -0.58
C VAL A 142 11.94 -17.02 -0.20
N LYS A 143 11.49 -18.25 -0.47
CA LYS A 143 12.22 -19.47 -0.13
C LYS A 143 13.59 -19.49 -0.84
N GLY A 144 14.65 -19.71 -0.08
CA GLY A 144 16.03 -19.74 -0.59
C GLY A 144 16.70 -18.38 -0.72
N ILE A 145 16.00 -17.28 -0.43
CA ILE A 145 16.60 -15.95 -0.31
C ILE A 145 17.03 -15.76 1.14
N GLU A 146 18.34 -15.69 1.38
CA GLU A 146 18.89 -15.51 2.74
C GLU A 146 18.78 -14.05 3.21
N ASP A 147 19.08 -13.09 2.33
CA ASP A 147 19.01 -11.67 2.66
C ASP A 147 17.55 -11.21 2.89
N SER A 148 17.27 -10.74 4.11
CA SER A 148 15.92 -10.36 4.53
C SER A 148 15.35 -9.21 3.68
N LYS A 149 16.15 -8.21 3.34
CA LYS A 149 15.67 -7.06 2.55
C LYS A 149 15.31 -7.49 1.13
N THR A 150 16.10 -8.39 0.54
CA THR A 150 15.85 -8.99 -0.77
C THR A 150 14.59 -9.85 -0.74
N ALA A 151 14.39 -10.67 0.30
CA ALA A 151 13.18 -11.46 0.47
C ALA A 151 11.92 -10.59 0.57
N ILE A 152 11.98 -9.48 1.33
CA ILE A 152 10.87 -8.54 1.42
C ILE A 152 10.56 -7.91 0.05
N ARG A 153 11.59 -7.50 -0.71
CA ARG A 153 11.39 -6.94 -2.06
C ARG A 153 10.81 -7.97 -3.02
N ALA A 154 11.25 -9.22 -2.96
CA ALA A 154 10.70 -10.30 -3.75
C ALA A 154 9.22 -10.55 -3.41
N ASN A 155 8.86 -10.48 -2.12
CA ASN A 155 7.47 -10.57 -1.70
C ASN A 155 6.62 -9.41 -2.25
N ILE A 156 7.10 -8.15 -2.13
CA ILE A 156 6.41 -6.98 -2.68
C ILE A 156 6.17 -7.15 -4.19
N ALA A 157 7.23 -7.46 -4.95
CA ALA A 157 7.13 -7.63 -6.40
C ALA A 157 6.17 -8.78 -6.77
N GLY A 158 6.27 -9.91 -6.07
CA GLY A 158 5.39 -11.05 -6.29
C GLY A 158 3.93 -10.79 -5.93
N THR A 159 3.66 -9.98 -4.89
CA THR A 159 2.29 -9.50 -4.61
C THR A 159 1.79 -8.64 -5.76
N CYS A 160 2.58 -7.67 -6.23
CA CYS A 160 2.15 -6.83 -7.33
C CYS A 160 1.80 -7.63 -8.58
N GLN A 161 2.65 -8.60 -8.93
CA GLN A 161 2.41 -9.51 -10.05
C GLN A 161 1.12 -10.32 -9.83
N ALA A 162 0.92 -10.87 -8.64
CA ALA A 162 -0.28 -11.62 -8.30
C ALA A 162 -1.57 -10.80 -8.40
N LEU A 163 -1.55 -9.51 -8.04
CA LEU A 163 -2.71 -8.63 -8.21
C LEU A 163 -3.16 -8.54 -9.67
N VAL A 164 -2.20 -8.45 -10.60
CA VAL A 164 -2.48 -8.41 -12.05
C VAL A 164 -2.90 -9.78 -12.56
N GLU A 165 -2.25 -10.86 -12.11
CA GLU A 165 -2.56 -12.21 -12.58
C GLU A 165 -3.93 -12.73 -12.10
N GLN A 166 -4.35 -12.34 -10.89
CA GLN A 166 -5.54 -12.87 -10.24
C GLN A 166 -6.77 -11.98 -10.38
N SER A 167 -6.60 -10.70 -10.72
CA SER A 167 -7.71 -9.80 -11.01
C SER A 167 -7.67 -9.32 -12.46
N PRO A 168 -8.57 -9.84 -13.33
CA PRO A 168 -8.76 -9.30 -14.67
C PRO A 168 -9.11 -7.82 -14.69
N VAL A 169 -9.77 -7.32 -13.63
CA VAL A 169 -10.12 -5.91 -13.47
C VAL A 169 -8.87 -5.05 -13.29
N LEU A 170 -7.99 -5.41 -12.34
CA LEU A 170 -6.75 -4.67 -12.11
C LEU A 170 -5.81 -4.79 -13.31
N ALA A 171 -5.75 -5.96 -13.95
CA ALA A 171 -4.96 -6.17 -15.16
C ALA A 171 -5.36 -5.24 -16.30
N GLU A 172 -6.66 -5.18 -16.62
CA GLU A 172 -7.15 -4.34 -17.71
C GLU A 172 -7.04 -2.85 -17.36
N ALA A 173 -7.33 -2.46 -16.12
CA ALA A 173 -7.15 -1.08 -15.67
C ALA A 173 -5.68 -0.63 -15.76
N SER A 174 -4.73 -1.49 -15.36
CA SER A 174 -3.30 -1.22 -15.47
C SER A 174 -2.86 -1.11 -16.92
N LYS A 175 -3.28 -2.06 -17.77
CA LYS A 175 -2.96 -2.08 -19.21
C LYS A 175 -3.48 -0.83 -19.95
N ARG A 176 -4.64 -0.32 -19.54
CA ARG A 176 -5.25 0.90 -20.11
C ARG A 176 -4.68 2.20 -19.53
N GLY A 177 -3.77 2.12 -18.56
CA GLY A 177 -3.20 3.29 -17.88
C GLY A 177 -4.18 4.01 -16.96
N VAL A 178 -5.28 3.35 -16.56
CA VAL A 178 -6.25 3.89 -15.59
C VAL A 178 -5.66 3.95 -14.19
N VAL A 179 -4.89 2.92 -13.83
CA VAL A 179 -4.16 2.83 -12.56
C VAL A 179 -2.73 2.38 -12.84
N GLN A 180 -1.76 2.94 -12.12
CA GLN A 180 -0.41 2.38 -12.07
C GLN A 180 -0.23 1.60 -10.77
N ILE A 181 0.38 0.42 -10.84
CA ILE A 181 0.78 -0.35 -9.66
C ILE A 181 2.27 -0.06 -9.37
N ALA A 182 2.59 0.34 -8.15
CA ALA A 182 3.94 0.65 -7.72
C ALA A 182 4.35 -0.20 -6.51
N ALA A 183 5.61 -0.62 -6.47
CA ALA A 183 6.20 -1.29 -5.33
C ALA A 183 6.86 -0.27 -4.40
N ALA A 184 6.75 -0.47 -3.09
CA ALA A 184 7.38 0.39 -2.09
C ALA A 184 7.96 -0.41 -0.93
N LEU A 185 9.13 -0.01 -0.43
CA LEU A 185 9.75 -0.56 0.78
C LEU A 185 9.92 0.54 1.82
N TYR A 186 9.20 0.42 2.93
CA TYR A 186 9.33 1.30 4.09
C TYR A 186 10.42 0.81 5.06
N ASP A 187 11.24 1.72 5.57
CA ASP A 187 12.20 1.46 6.65
C ASP A 187 11.77 2.21 7.92
N PRO A 188 11.23 1.50 8.94
CA PRO A 188 10.82 2.12 10.20
C PRO A 188 11.96 2.79 10.98
N ALA A 189 13.23 2.44 10.72
CA ALA A 189 14.37 3.03 11.44
C ALA A 189 14.72 4.43 10.93
N THR A 190 14.48 4.70 9.65
CA THR A 190 14.79 5.99 9.01
C THR A 190 13.55 6.80 8.69
N GLY A 191 12.39 6.16 8.69
CA GLY A 191 11.13 6.74 8.22
C GLY A 191 11.03 6.84 6.69
N GLN A 192 12.02 6.36 5.94
CA GLN A 192 12.06 6.49 4.48
C GLN A 192 11.29 5.38 3.77
N VAL A 193 10.69 5.72 2.62
CA VAL A 193 10.07 4.78 1.68
C VAL A 193 10.85 4.82 0.38
N ASP A 194 11.35 3.67 -0.04
CA ASP A 194 11.97 3.48 -1.34
C ASP A 194 10.95 2.90 -2.34
N PHE A 195 10.60 3.71 -3.35
CA PHE A 195 9.65 3.34 -4.39
C PHE A 195 10.37 2.71 -5.60
N LYS A 196 9.76 1.68 -6.17
CA LYS A 196 10.13 1.13 -7.48
C LYS A 196 8.89 1.02 -8.36
N PRO A 197 8.92 1.55 -9.60
CA PRO A 197 7.96 1.14 -10.60
C PRO A 197 8.04 -0.38 -10.78
N LEU A 198 6.91 -1.00 -11.09
CA LEU A 198 6.95 -2.31 -11.73
C LEU A 198 7.14 -2.04 -13.22
N ASP A 199 8.15 -2.66 -13.81
CA ASP A 199 8.34 -2.67 -15.26
C ASP A 199 7.25 -3.51 -15.94
#